data_AF-A0A7C5B565-F1
#
_entry.id   AF-A0A7C5B565-F1
#
_cell.length_a   1.000
_cell.length_b   1.000
_cell.length_c   1.000
_cell.angle_alpha   90.00
_cell.angle_beta   90.00
_cell.angle_gamma   90.00
#
_symmetry.space_group_name_H-M   'P 1'
#
loop_
_entity.id
_entity.type
_entity.pdbx_description
1 polymer ?
#
loop_
_entity_poly.entity_id
_entity_poly.type
_entity_poly.pdbx_seq_one_letter_code
_entity_poly.pdbx_strand_id
1 'polypeptide(L)'
;MDDKKYKVLLSLVLLTLLVSAVSLIVTLSRGSEADKKVSELSSDILETPAHLYTSGPKSGPAIARVGDKEITKQELVEQFQILPPEMAVPFVTRPDTLNFLRQYIGLELIYEEATKQGLGKDPDLLAQLQDTKKQLIIDKYLADRLALHNYRPTEVQIKQFFQLEKDRFPGKKLEEVRNDVVALLNQQHQRKAYQDLVDELWQKAKIRIYEDSL
;
A
#
# COMPACT_ATOMS: atom_id res chain seq x y z
N MET A 1 -16.07 -14.66 -38.25
CA MET A 1 -14.72 -14.42 -37.72
C MET A 1 -14.90 -13.53 -36.50
N ASP A 2 -14.60 -14.07 -35.32
CA ASP A 2 -15.33 -13.78 -34.08
C ASP A 2 -15.00 -12.45 -33.40
N ASP A 3 -16.01 -11.58 -33.29
CA ASP A 3 -16.03 -10.31 -32.53
C ASP A 3 -15.66 -10.47 -31.04
N LYS A 4 -15.86 -11.68 -30.49
CA LYS A 4 -15.57 -11.94 -29.07
C LYS A 4 -14.07 -11.90 -28.76
N LYS A 5 -13.20 -12.19 -29.72
CA LYS A 5 -11.74 -12.19 -29.50
C LYS A 5 -11.18 -10.78 -29.40
N TYR A 6 -11.74 -9.83 -30.16
CA TYR A 6 -11.33 -8.42 -30.13
C TYR A 6 -11.77 -7.71 -28.85
N LYS A 7 -12.95 -8.03 -28.30
CA LYS A 7 -13.39 -7.46 -27.01
C LYS A 7 -12.52 -7.91 -25.83
N VAL A 8 -12.05 -9.17 -25.83
CA VAL A 8 -11.18 -9.68 -24.76
C VAL A 8 -9.75 -9.14 -24.88
N LEU A 9 -9.24 -8.97 -26.11
CA LEU A 9 -7.94 -8.35 -26.35
C LEU A 9 -7.93 -6.85 -26.01
N LEU A 10 -9.02 -6.12 -26.31
CA LEU A 10 -9.12 -4.70 -26.00
C LEU A 10 -9.22 -4.44 -24.48
N SER A 11 -9.88 -5.32 -23.71
CA SER A 11 -9.99 -5.17 -22.26
C SER A 11 -8.66 -5.46 -21.53
N LEU A 12 -7.81 -6.32 -22.09
CA LEU A 12 -6.51 -6.66 -21.51
C LEU A 12 -5.46 -5.56 -21.75
N VAL A 13 -5.54 -4.85 -22.87
CA VAL A 13 -4.66 -3.70 -23.18
C VAL A 13 -5.07 -2.45 -22.37
N LEU A 14 -6.36 -2.27 -22.05
CA LEU A 14 -6.79 -1.15 -21.19
C LEU A 14 -6.33 -1.32 -19.72
N LEU A 15 -6.18 -2.56 -19.24
CA LEU A 15 -5.73 -2.83 -17.88
C LEU A 15 -4.22 -2.59 -17.69
N THR A 16 -3.41 -2.77 -18.74
CA THR A 16 -1.96 -2.52 -18.67
C THR A 16 -1.60 -1.06 -18.85
N LEU A 17 -2.45 -0.25 -19.50
CA LEU A 17 -2.22 1.20 -19.66
C LEU A 17 -2.53 2.02 -18.38
N LEU A 18 -3.29 1.48 -17.43
CA LEU A 18 -3.57 2.16 -16.16
C LEU A 18 -2.42 2.11 -15.15
N VAL A 19 -1.36 1.34 -15.41
CA VAL A 19 -0.18 1.27 -14.52
C VAL A 19 0.98 2.17 -14.98
N SER A 20 0.88 2.82 -16.14
CA SER A 20 1.99 3.62 -16.70
C SER A 20 1.67 5.09 -17.02
N ALA A 21 0.46 5.59 -16.73
CA ALA A 21 0.05 6.95 -17.07
C ALA A 21 -0.20 7.86 -15.85
N VAL A 22 0.59 7.72 -14.78
CA VAL A 22 0.71 8.78 -13.74
C VAL A 22 2.06 9.51 -13.90
N SER A 23 2.37 9.84 -15.14
CA SER A 23 3.31 10.89 -15.48
C SER A 23 2.66 11.72 -16.58
N LEU A 24 2.58 13.03 -16.33
CA LEU A 24 2.00 14.05 -17.20
C LEU A 24 0.46 14.08 -17.24
N ILE A 25 -0.14 15.01 -16.49
CA ILE A 25 -0.87 16.15 -17.07
C ILE A 25 -0.99 17.24 -15.99
N VAL A 26 -0.36 18.37 -16.29
CA VAL A 26 -0.51 19.67 -15.64
C VAL A 26 -1.65 20.42 -16.35
N THR A 27 -2.33 21.30 -15.60
CA THR A 27 -3.20 22.43 -16.00
C THR A 27 -4.63 22.19 -16.50
N LEU A 28 -5.66 22.52 -15.70
CA LEU A 28 -6.35 23.83 -15.67
C LEU A 28 -7.67 23.83 -14.84
N SER A 29 -7.67 24.67 -13.80
CA SER A 29 -8.78 25.48 -13.23
C SER A 29 -10.26 24.99 -13.28
N ARG A 30 -10.75 24.54 -12.12
CA ARG A 30 -12.12 24.71 -11.57
C ARG A 30 -12.00 24.39 -10.06
N GLY A 31 -11.87 25.34 -9.14
CA GLY A 31 -12.72 26.50 -8.91
C GLY A 31 -13.70 26.18 -7.77
N SER A 32 -13.27 26.40 -6.52
CA SER A 32 -14.06 26.59 -5.29
C SER A 32 -14.50 25.39 -4.42
N GLU A 33 -14.57 24.15 -4.89
CA GLU A 33 -14.97 23.00 -4.02
C GLU A 33 -13.78 22.18 -3.50
N ALA A 34 -12.67 22.14 -4.26
CA ALA A 34 -11.45 21.48 -3.83
C ALA A 34 -10.82 22.18 -2.61
N ASP A 35 -10.85 23.52 -2.55
CA ASP A 35 -10.24 24.29 -1.46
C ASP A 35 -10.94 24.05 -0.11
N LYS A 36 -12.27 23.87 -0.09
CA LYS A 36 -13.00 23.52 1.15
C LYS A 36 -12.73 22.10 1.61
N LYS A 37 -12.68 21.16 0.66
CA LYS A 37 -12.41 19.76 0.97
C LYS A 37 -10.96 19.55 1.38
N VAL A 38 -10.01 20.27 0.80
CA VAL A 38 -8.60 20.29 1.22
C VAL A 38 -8.45 20.98 2.58
N SER A 39 -9.22 22.03 2.88
CA SER A 39 -9.20 22.68 4.20
C SER A 39 -9.77 21.81 5.32
N GLU A 40 -10.91 21.14 5.12
CA GLU A 40 -11.51 20.24 6.13
C GLU A 40 -10.70 18.94 6.29
N LEU A 41 -10.09 18.45 5.21
CA LEU A 41 -9.25 17.25 5.24
C LEU A 41 -7.84 17.56 5.78
N SER A 42 -7.37 18.79 5.62
CA SER A 42 -6.17 19.29 6.30
C SER A 42 -6.39 19.36 7.80
N SER A 43 -7.57 19.74 8.31
CA SER A 43 -7.82 19.68 9.77
C SER A 43 -7.81 18.25 10.31
N ASP A 44 -8.42 17.26 9.64
CA ASP A 44 -8.39 15.87 10.12
C ASP A 44 -6.99 15.21 10.03
N ILE A 45 -6.15 15.64 9.08
CA ILE A 45 -4.78 15.13 8.91
C ILE A 45 -3.78 15.93 9.77
N LEU A 46 -4.00 17.24 10.00
CA LEU A 46 -3.17 18.09 10.87
C LEU A 46 -3.53 17.93 12.36
N GLU A 47 -4.76 17.54 12.69
CA GLU A 47 -5.17 17.14 14.04
C GLU A 47 -4.76 15.70 14.36
N THR A 48 -4.30 14.93 13.38
CA THR A 48 -3.54 13.71 13.66
C THR A 48 -2.15 14.17 14.13
N PRO A 49 -1.88 14.17 15.43
CA PRO A 49 -0.64 14.73 15.92
C PRO A 49 0.50 13.85 15.42
N ALA A 50 1.69 14.43 15.29
CA ALA A 50 2.93 13.77 14.86
C ALA A 50 3.32 12.51 15.69
N HIS A 51 2.49 12.09 16.62
CA HIS A 51 2.59 10.87 17.41
C HIS A 51 2.30 9.57 16.66
N LEU A 52 2.00 9.61 15.35
CA LEU A 52 1.96 8.39 14.53
C LEU A 52 3.35 7.79 14.28
N TYR A 53 4.42 8.45 14.70
CA TYR A 53 5.64 7.78 15.15
C TYR A 53 5.55 7.54 16.66
N THR A 54 4.65 6.65 17.06
CA THR A 54 4.51 6.12 18.43
C THR A 54 4.80 7.12 19.56
N SER A 55 3.89 8.07 19.80
CA SER A 55 3.83 8.77 21.10
C SER A 55 2.63 8.30 21.93
N GLY A 56 2.62 7.02 22.28
CA GLY A 56 2.14 6.66 23.62
C GLY A 56 3.19 7.13 24.64
N PRO A 57 2.85 7.34 25.92
CA PRO A 57 3.85 7.56 26.96
C PRO A 57 4.76 6.32 27.03
N LYS A 58 5.88 6.35 26.31
CA LYS A 58 6.84 5.27 26.27
C LYS A 58 7.58 5.27 27.60
N SER A 59 7.22 4.30 28.43
CA SER A 59 7.80 4.13 29.76
C SER A 59 9.28 3.81 29.65
N GLY A 60 10.14 4.71 30.13
CA GLY A 60 11.57 4.48 30.19
C GLY A 60 12.37 5.77 30.42
N PRO A 61 13.63 5.68 30.86
CA PRO A 61 14.47 6.84 31.05
C PRO A 61 14.72 7.54 29.70
N ALA A 62 14.56 8.87 29.68
CA ALA A 62 14.98 9.71 28.56
C ALA A 62 16.49 9.60 28.37
N ILE A 63 16.91 9.40 27.11
CA ILE A 63 18.32 9.30 26.72
C ILE A 63 18.80 10.50 25.91
N ALA A 64 17.86 11.30 25.37
CA ALA A 64 18.13 12.58 24.72
C ALA A 64 16.89 13.49 24.77
N ARG A 65 17.09 14.78 24.47
CA ARG A 65 16.02 15.77 24.31
C ARG A 65 16.31 16.64 23.08
N VAL A 66 15.30 16.85 22.24
CA VAL A 66 15.34 17.68 21.01
C VAL A 66 14.17 18.66 21.09
N GLY A 67 14.46 19.94 21.36
CA GLY A 67 13.43 20.92 21.71
C GLY A 67 12.62 20.47 22.92
N ASP A 68 11.30 20.34 22.74
CA ASP A 68 10.36 19.85 23.76
C ASP A 68 10.16 18.32 23.73
N LYS A 69 10.73 17.62 22.74
CA LYS A 69 10.60 16.15 22.58
C LYS A 69 11.70 15.42 23.36
N GLU A 70 11.30 14.56 24.29
CA GLU A 70 12.21 13.59 24.91
C GLU A 70 12.28 12.31 24.07
N ILE A 71 13.50 11.81 23.86
CA ILE A 71 13.74 10.55 23.17
C ILE A 71 14.08 9.49 24.21
N THR A 72 13.32 8.40 24.22
CA THR A 72 13.50 7.30 25.18
C THR A 72 14.34 6.17 24.59
N LYS A 73 14.94 5.35 25.47
CA LYS A 73 15.65 4.14 25.01
C LYS A 73 14.73 3.18 24.24
N GLN A 74 13.47 3.06 24.65
CA GLN A 74 12.51 2.19 23.99
C GLN A 74 12.20 2.67 22.57
N GLU A 75 11.97 3.98 22.39
CA GLU A 75 11.75 4.57 21.08
C GLU A 75 12.90 4.29 20.12
N LEU A 76 14.15 4.43 20.59
CA LEU A 76 15.33 4.13 19.78
C LEU A 76 15.37 2.67 19.32
N VAL A 77 14.96 1.73 20.17
CA VAL A 77 14.90 0.29 19.82
C VAL A 77 13.80 0.03 18.79
N GLU A 78 12.64 0.65 18.94
CA GLU A 78 11.54 0.50 17.97
C GLU A 78 11.93 1.03 16.58
N GLN A 79 12.58 2.20 16.52
CA GLN A 79 13.05 2.77 15.26
C GLN A 79 14.09 1.89 14.56
N PHE A 80 14.94 1.20 15.32
CA PHE A 80 15.88 0.25 14.77
C PHE A 80 15.22 -0.98 14.15
N GLN A 81 14.16 -1.49 14.76
CA GLN A 81 13.45 -2.67 14.26
C GLN A 81 12.74 -2.43 12.92
N ILE A 82 12.52 -1.18 12.55
CA ILE A 82 11.86 -0.77 11.30
C ILE A 82 12.88 -0.66 10.14
N LEU A 83 14.18 -0.61 10.43
CA LEU A 83 15.21 -0.48 9.39
C LEU A 83 15.31 -1.75 8.54
N PRO A 84 15.61 -1.62 7.22
CA PRO A 84 15.95 -2.76 6.38
C PRO A 84 17.09 -3.59 7.00
N PRO A 85 17.09 -4.93 6.88
CA PRO A 85 18.10 -5.81 7.49
C PRO A 85 19.55 -5.44 7.15
N GLU A 86 19.75 -4.84 5.98
CA GLU A 86 21.04 -4.37 5.45
C GLU A 86 21.61 -3.19 6.25
N MET A 87 20.75 -2.41 6.92
CA MET A 87 21.11 -1.26 7.76
C MET A 87 21.04 -1.59 9.25
N ALA A 88 20.56 -2.79 9.60
CA ALA A 88 20.47 -3.26 10.97
C ALA A 88 21.86 -3.69 11.48
N VAL A 89 22.76 -2.72 11.73
CA VAL A 89 23.98 -2.99 12.50
C VAL A 89 23.56 -3.26 13.94
N PRO A 90 23.83 -4.44 14.52
CA PRO A 90 23.41 -4.72 15.88
C PRO A 90 24.02 -3.70 16.84
N PHE A 91 23.20 -3.12 17.73
CA PHE A 91 23.66 -2.27 18.84
C PHE A 91 24.42 -3.09 19.88
N VAL A 92 25.58 -3.62 19.52
CA VAL A 92 26.37 -4.49 20.38
C VAL A 92 27.07 -3.67 21.47
N THR A 93 27.42 -2.41 21.16
CA THR A 93 28.19 -1.57 22.07
C THR A 93 27.55 -0.20 22.33
N ARG A 94 27.98 0.44 23.43
CA ARG A 94 27.58 1.81 23.78
C ARG A 94 27.92 2.83 22.66
N PRO A 95 29.11 2.79 22.03
CA PRO A 95 29.39 3.60 20.84
C PRO A 95 28.38 3.43 19.70
N ASP A 96 27.98 2.20 19.38
CA ASP A 96 27.02 1.94 18.29
C ASP A 96 25.66 2.58 18.60
N THR A 97 25.22 2.43 19.85
CA THR A 97 23.98 3.05 20.35
C THR A 97 24.04 4.58 20.25
N LEU A 98 25.17 5.19 20.62
CA LEU A 98 25.36 6.65 20.53
C LEU A 98 25.39 7.15 19.08
N ASN A 99 26.01 6.40 18.17
CA ASN A 99 26.05 6.74 16.76
C ASN A 99 24.65 6.72 16.14
N PHE A 100 23.86 5.69 16.44
CA PHE A 100 22.48 5.61 15.97
C PHE A 100 21.58 6.68 16.60
N LEU A 101 21.71 6.93 17.90
CA LEU A 101 21.00 8.04 18.55
C LEU A 101 21.30 9.38 17.88
N ARG A 102 22.56 9.65 17.52
CA ARG A 102 22.95 10.86 16.78
C ARG A 102 22.29 10.92 15.41
N GLN A 103 22.24 9.81 14.67
CA GLN A 103 21.57 9.75 13.37
C GLN A 103 20.06 9.99 13.50
N TYR A 104 19.42 9.36 14.47
CA TYR A 104 17.99 9.54 14.75
C TYR A 104 17.66 10.99 15.09
N ILE A 105 18.43 11.62 16.00
CA ILE A 105 18.29 13.05 16.32
C ILE A 105 18.49 13.92 15.07
N GLY A 106 19.45 13.58 14.20
CA GLY A 106 19.66 14.28 12.94
C GLY A 106 18.42 14.27 12.03
N LEU A 107 17.76 13.11 11.89
CA LEU A 107 16.52 12.98 11.12
C LEU A 107 15.37 13.79 11.73
N GLU A 108 15.23 13.77 13.06
CA GLU A 108 14.23 14.57 13.78
C GLU A 108 14.42 16.08 13.55
N LEU A 109 15.66 16.56 13.59
CA LEU A 109 15.97 17.97 13.30
C LEU A 109 15.65 18.36 11.85
N ILE A 110 15.95 17.47 10.90
CA ILE A 110 15.58 17.68 9.48
C ILE A 110 14.06 17.74 9.32
N TYR A 111 13.33 16.84 9.97
CA TYR A 111 11.87 16.81 9.93
C TYR A 111 11.26 18.08 10.54
N GLU A 112 11.77 18.54 11.69
CA GLU A 112 11.33 19.77 12.34
C GLU A 112 11.53 20.99 11.43
N GLU A 113 12.70 21.10 10.81
CA GLU A 113 13.01 22.18 9.88
C GLU A 113 12.13 22.14 8.62
N ALA A 114 11.94 20.96 8.02
CA ALA A 114 11.03 20.76 6.89
C ALA A 114 9.59 21.17 7.24
N THR A 115 9.14 20.85 8.45
CA THR A 115 7.80 21.21 8.94
C THR A 115 7.66 22.72 9.13
N LYS A 116 8.68 23.38 9.70
CA LYS A 116 8.71 24.86 9.84
C LYS A 116 8.65 25.56 8.48
N GLN A 117 9.26 24.96 7.46
CA GLN A 117 9.20 25.45 6.08
C GLN A 117 7.86 25.17 5.39
N GLY A 118 6.92 24.51 6.08
CA GLY A 118 5.57 24.27 5.58
C GLY A 118 5.45 23.04 4.67
N LEU A 119 6.49 22.21 4.53
CA LEU A 119 6.44 21.01 3.67
C LEU A 119 5.34 20.03 4.11
N GLY A 120 5.00 19.98 5.40
CA GLY A 120 3.88 19.18 5.91
C GLY A 120 2.48 19.66 5.47
N LYS A 121 2.39 20.82 4.83
CA LYS A 121 1.14 21.39 4.28
C LYS A 121 1.16 21.45 2.75
N ASP A 122 2.19 20.89 2.13
CA ASP A 122 2.31 20.83 0.69
C ASP A 122 1.13 20.04 0.08
N PRO A 123 0.39 20.59 -0.90
CA PRO A 123 -0.79 19.93 -1.46
C PRO A 123 -0.50 18.58 -2.10
N ASP A 124 0.66 18.42 -2.76
CA ASP A 124 1.03 17.18 -3.43
C ASP A 124 1.36 16.10 -2.39
N LEU A 125 2.09 16.45 -1.33
CA LEU A 125 2.34 15.55 -0.19
C LEU A 125 1.03 15.12 0.48
N LEU A 126 0.12 16.06 0.74
CA LEU A 126 -1.16 15.76 1.37
C LEU A 126 -2.03 14.84 0.50
N ALA A 127 -2.04 15.04 -0.81
CA ALA A 127 -2.71 14.14 -1.75
C ALA A 127 -2.10 12.73 -1.71
N GLN A 128 -0.76 12.64 -1.73
CA GLN A 128 -0.07 11.35 -1.65
C GLN A 128 -0.36 10.61 -0.33
N LEU A 129 -0.40 11.34 0.80
CA LEU A 129 -0.75 10.76 2.11
C LEU A 129 -2.19 10.24 2.13
N GLN A 130 -3.13 10.96 1.52
CA GLN A 130 -4.53 10.53 1.43
C GLN A 130 -4.68 9.27 0.58
N ASP A 131 -4.02 9.22 -0.58
CA ASP A 131 -4.04 8.05 -1.45
C ASP A 131 -3.41 6.83 -0.78
N THR A 132 -2.28 7.04 -0.08
CA THR A 132 -1.62 5.99 0.71
C THR A 132 -2.52 5.48 1.83
N LYS A 133 -3.15 6.38 2.59
CA LYS A 133 -4.11 6.01 3.65
C LYS A 133 -5.27 5.21 3.10
N LYS A 134 -5.86 5.66 1.98
CA LYS A 134 -6.95 4.95 1.30
C LYS A 134 -6.52 3.55 0.88
N GLN A 135 -5.34 3.42 0.28
CA GLN A 135 -4.81 2.12 -0.17
C GLN A 135 -4.59 1.17 1.01
N LEU A 136 -3.97 1.63 2.10
CA LEU A 136 -3.77 0.82 3.30
C LEU A 136 -5.08 0.31 3.91
N ILE A 137 -6.13 1.14 3.91
CA ILE A 137 -7.46 0.73 4.37
C ILE A 137 -8.05 -0.36 3.46
N ILE A 138 -7.94 -0.19 2.14
CA ILE A 138 -8.39 -1.19 1.16
C ILE A 138 -7.64 -2.50 1.37
N ASP A 139 -6.30 -2.46 1.44
CA ASP A 139 -5.46 -3.64 1.61
C ASP A 139 -5.76 -4.37 2.92
N LYS A 140 -5.92 -3.63 4.02
CA LYS A 140 -6.32 -4.21 5.32
C LYS A 140 -7.68 -4.90 5.23
N TYR A 141 -8.66 -4.25 4.62
CA TYR A 141 -9.99 -4.82 4.45
C TYR A 141 -9.98 -6.07 3.56
N LEU A 142 -9.24 -6.05 2.45
CA LEU A 142 -9.10 -7.21 1.56
C LEU A 142 -8.37 -8.36 2.25
N ALA A 143 -7.31 -8.09 3.01
CA ALA A 143 -6.59 -9.11 3.76
C ALA A 143 -7.50 -9.80 4.79
N ASP A 144 -8.30 -9.02 5.53
CA ASP A 144 -9.22 -9.53 6.55
C ASP A 144 -10.40 -10.31 5.93
N ARG A 145 -10.92 -9.84 4.78
CA ARG A 145 -12.12 -10.43 4.15
C ARG A 145 -11.83 -11.61 3.23
N LEU A 146 -10.77 -11.54 2.44
CA LEU A 146 -10.52 -12.51 1.38
C LEU A 146 -9.68 -13.70 1.83
N ALA A 147 -9.33 -13.80 3.12
CA ALA A 147 -8.53 -14.87 3.70
C ALA A 147 -7.44 -15.38 2.74
N LEU A 148 -6.70 -14.44 2.13
CA LEU A 148 -5.85 -14.64 0.95
C LEU A 148 -4.79 -15.75 1.14
N HIS A 149 -4.54 -16.13 2.40
CA HIS A 149 -3.53 -17.09 2.82
C HIS A 149 -4.05 -18.52 3.08
N ASN A 150 -5.37 -18.76 3.08
CA ASN A 150 -5.94 -20.03 3.54
C ASN A 150 -6.48 -20.94 2.42
N TYR A 151 -6.53 -20.44 1.18
CA TYR A 151 -6.93 -21.28 0.06
C TYR A 151 -5.82 -22.28 -0.30
N ARG A 152 -6.17 -23.57 -0.31
CA ARG A 152 -5.30 -24.67 -0.73
C ARG A 152 -6.02 -25.48 -1.80
N PRO A 153 -5.59 -25.40 -3.08
CA PRO A 153 -6.17 -26.21 -4.13
C PRO A 153 -6.06 -27.70 -3.82
N THR A 154 -7.13 -28.44 -4.03
CA THR A 154 -7.12 -29.90 -3.91
C THR A 154 -6.36 -30.54 -5.06
N GLU A 155 -5.88 -31.77 -4.87
CA GLU A 155 -5.23 -32.57 -5.92
C GLU A 155 -6.07 -32.70 -7.18
N VAL A 156 -7.39 -32.79 -7.03
CA VAL A 156 -8.34 -32.86 -8.15
C VAL A 156 -8.32 -31.56 -8.94
N GLN A 157 -8.38 -30.41 -8.27
CA GLN A 157 -8.34 -29.09 -8.91
C GLN A 157 -7.02 -28.84 -9.63
N ILE A 158 -5.89 -29.23 -9.04
CA ILE A 158 -4.55 -29.12 -9.65
C ILE A 158 -4.50 -29.93 -10.95
N LYS A 159 -4.92 -31.20 -10.91
CA LYS A 159 -4.93 -32.07 -12.10
C LYS A 159 -5.87 -31.56 -13.18
N GLN A 160 -7.06 -31.08 -12.81
CA GLN A 160 -8.04 -30.54 -13.75
C GLN A 160 -7.52 -29.27 -14.42
N PHE A 161 -6.97 -28.33 -13.65
CA PHE A 161 -6.41 -27.09 -14.20
C PHE A 161 -5.30 -27.39 -15.21
N PHE A 162 -4.34 -28.25 -14.84
CA PHE A 162 -3.26 -28.64 -15.74
C PHE A 162 -3.77 -29.31 -17.03
N GLN A 163 -4.84 -30.12 -16.95
CA GLN A 163 -5.43 -30.76 -18.12
C GLN A 163 -6.17 -29.79 -19.04
N LEU A 164 -6.86 -28.80 -18.46
CA LEU A 164 -7.60 -27.78 -19.20
C LEU A 164 -6.67 -26.75 -19.85
N GLU A 165 -5.58 -26.40 -19.17
CA GLU A 165 -4.62 -25.39 -19.60
C GLU A 165 -3.32 -26.03 -20.13
N LYS A 166 -3.38 -27.23 -20.73
CA LYS A 166 -2.18 -27.94 -21.25
C LYS A 166 -1.36 -27.08 -22.21
N ASP A 167 -2.02 -26.22 -22.99
CA ASP A 167 -1.37 -25.33 -23.93
C ASP A 167 -0.46 -24.29 -23.24
N ARG A 168 -0.70 -23.97 -21.96
CA ARG A 168 0.20 -23.14 -21.15
C ARG A 168 1.47 -23.86 -20.72
N PHE A 169 1.48 -25.19 -20.77
CA PHE A 169 2.58 -26.04 -20.29
C PHE A 169 3.05 -27.02 -21.39
N PRO A 170 3.49 -26.52 -22.56
CA PRO A 170 3.79 -27.37 -23.71
C PRO A 170 4.93 -28.33 -23.41
N GLY A 171 4.68 -29.63 -23.58
CA GLY A 171 5.67 -30.69 -23.38
C GLY A 171 6.11 -30.92 -21.93
N LYS A 172 5.48 -30.23 -20.95
CA LYS A 172 5.77 -30.40 -19.53
C LYS A 172 4.85 -31.41 -18.87
N LYS A 173 5.34 -32.06 -17.82
CA LYS A 173 4.52 -32.93 -16.96
C LYS A 173 4.02 -32.16 -15.73
N LEU A 174 2.91 -32.58 -15.14
CA LEU A 174 2.32 -31.91 -13.98
C LEU A 174 3.32 -31.76 -12.82
N GLU A 175 4.15 -32.77 -12.59
CA GLU A 175 5.14 -32.78 -11.52
C GLU A 175 6.19 -31.66 -11.69
N GLU A 176 6.50 -31.29 -12.94
CA GLU A 176 7.47 -30.25 -13.28
C GLU A 176 6.90 -28.84 -13.08
N VAL A 177 5.57 -28.67 -13.22
CA VAL A 177 4.88 -27.37 -13.19
C VAL A 177 3.86 -27.25 -12.06
N ARG A 178 3.85 -28.18 -11.10
CA ARG A 178 2.85 -28.22 -10.02
C ARG A 178 2.80 -26.90 -9.26
N ASN A 179 3.95 -26.34 -8.89
CA ASN A 179 4.00 -25.11 -8.11
C ASN A 179 3.41 -23.93 -8.89
N ASP A 180 3.69 -23.86 -10.19
CA ASP A 180 3.13 -22.84 -11.07
C ASP A 180 1.61 -23.00 -11.21
N VAL A 181 1.13 -24.24 -11.39
CA VAL A 181 -0.31 -24.56 -11.42
C VAL A 181 -1.00 -24.15 -10.11
N VAL A 182 -0.40 -24.46 -8.96
CA VAL A 182 -0.92 -24.06 -7.64
C VAL A 182 -0.94 -22.54 -7.51
N ALA A 183 0.12 -21.85 -7.92
CA ALA A 183 0.20 -20.39 -7.87
C ALA A 183 -0.88 -19.73 -8.75
N LEU A 184 -1.10 -20.26 -9.95
CA LEU A 184 -2.15 -19.80 -10.87
C LEU A 184 -3.55 -20.04 -10.30
N LEU A 185 -3.81 -21.22 -9.71
CA LEU A 185 -5.07 -21.52 -9.05
C LEU A 185 -5.33 -20.59 -7.87
N ASN A 186 -4.31 -20.31 -7.06
CA ASN A 186 -4.40 -19.31 -5.98
C ASN A 186 -4.73 -17.93 -6.53
N GLN A 187 -4.02 -17.48 -7.56
CA GLN A 187 -4.27 -16.20 -8.21
C GLN A 187 -5.70 -16.12 -8.79
N GLN A 188 -6.17 -17.18 -9.45
CA GLN A 188 -7.53 -17.24 -10.00
C GLN A 188 -8.58 -17.18 -8.90
N HIS A 189 -8.38 -17.92 -7.81
CA HIS A 189 -9.26 -17.88 -6.65
C HIS A 189 -9.32 -16.47 -6.04
N GLN A 190 -8.17 -15.82 -5.84
CA GLN A 190 -8.09 -14.45 -5.31
C GLN A 190 -8.80 -13.44 -6.23
N ARG A 191 -8.58 -13.52 -7.55
CA ARG A 191 -9.27 -12.66 -8.52
C ARG A 191 -10.78 -12.85 -8.47
N LYS A 192 -11.25 -14.09 -8.40
CA LYS A 192 -12.68 -14.38 -8.30
C LYS A 192 -13.26 -13.85 -6.99
N ALA A 193 -12.60 -14.08 -5.86
CA ALA A 193 -13.06 -13.60 -4.57
C ALA A 193 -13.14 -12.07 -4.52
N TYR A 194 -12.16 -11.38 -5.13
CA TYR A 194 -12.21 -9.93 -5.30
C TYR A 194 -13.38 -9.47 -6.18
N GLN A 195 -13.60 -10.13 -7.33
CA GLN A 195 -14.73 -9.82 -8.21
C GLN A 195 -16.08 -10.01 -7.50
N ASP A 196 -16.27 -11.15 -6.86
CA ASP A 196 -17.50 -11.46 -6.12
C ASP A 196 -17.76 -10.41 -5.01
N LEU A 197 -16.71 -9.94 -4.33
CA LEU A 197 -16.81 -8.86 -3.34
C LEU A 197 -17.17 -7.52 -3.98
N VAL A 198 -16.55 -7.15 -5.09
CA VAL A 198 -16.87 -5.91 -5.81
C VAL A 198 -18.31 -5.93 -6.28
N ASP A 199 -18.76 -7.05 -6.87
CA ASP A 199 -20.13 -7.24 -7.31
C ASP A 199 -21.12 -7.12 -6.14
N GLU A 200 -20.83 -7.76 -5.01
CA GLU A 200 -21.62 -7.64 -3.78
C GLU A 200 -21.76 -6.17 -3.33
N LEU A 201 -20.65 -5.43 -3.31
CA LEU A 201 -20.65 -4.02 -2.92
C LEU A 201 -21.37 -3.14 -3.96
N TRP A 202 -21.25 -3.47 -5.23
CA TRP A 202 -21.94 -2.76 -6.32
C TRP A 202 -23.45 -2.88 -6.20
N GLN A 203 -23.96 -4.07 -5.87
CA GLN A 203 -25.40 -4.30 -5.66
C GLN A 203 -25.94 -3.57 -4.43
N LYS A 204 -25.11 -3.36 -3.42
CA LYS A 204 -25.47 -2.64 -2.19
C LYS A 204 -25.39 -1.12 -2.35
N ALA A 205 -24.64 -0.64 -3.34
CA ALA A 205 -24.39 0.77 -3.56
C ALA A 205 -25.38 1.38 -4.56
N LYS A 206 -25.70 2.67 -4.36
CA LYS A 206 -26.45 3.45 -5.35
C LYS A 206 -25.46 4.07 -6.33
N ILE A 207 -25.17 3.35 -7.41
CA ILE A 207 -24.17 3.78 -8.41
C ILE A 207 -24.85 4.36 -9.63
N ARG A 208 -24.33 5.49 -10.12
CA ARG A 208 -24.70 6.10 -11.39
C ARG A 208 -23.43 6.32 -12.19
N ILE A 209 -23.41 5.84 -13.42
CA ILE A 209 -22.32 6.07 -14.38
C ILE A 209 -22.86 7.04 -15.43
N TYR A 210 -22.11 8.13 -15.68
CA TYR A 210 -22.42 9.09 -16.74
C TYR A 210 -21.61 8.72 -17.98
N GLU A 211 -22.10 7.75 -18.75
CA GLU A 211 -21.37 7.19 -19.91
C GLU A 211 -21.07 8.24 -20.99
N ASP A 212 -21.95 9.22 -21.18
CA ASP A 212 -21.79 10.28 -22.17
C ASP A 212 -20.59 11.23 -21.87
N SER A 213 -19.99 11.14 -20.67
CA SER A 213 -18.85 11.96 -20.23
C SER A 213 -17.50 11.22 -20.28
N LEU A 214 -17.49 9.97 -20.75
CA LEU A 214 -16.28 9.13 -20.89
C LEU A 214 -15.66 9.28 -22.28
#